data_AF-A0A556W4I3-F1
#
_entry.id   AF-A0A556W4I3-F1
#
_cell.length_a   1.000
_cell.length_b   1.000
_cell.length_c   1.000
_cell.angle_alpha   90.00
_cell.angle_beta   90.00
_cell.angle_gamma   90.00
#
_symmetry.space_group_name_H-M   'P 1'
#
loop_
_entity.id
_entity.type
_entity.pdbx_description
1 polymer ?
#
loop_
_entity_poly.entity_id
_entity_poly.type
_entity_poly.pdbx_seq_one_letter_code
_entity_poly.pdbx_strand_id
1 'polypeptide(L)'
;TPDSMAITERGVRNFLIHYGLIQGEVEMPQGGQQYLDMPDASCYVQSQHSGVLELLVALGDSVTRGQPIARVYDMTRSGSAPVTYHAERDGVLMARRAPALINMGDTLAVIADVVETLDA
;
A
#
# COMPACT_ATOMS: atom_id res chain seq x y z
N THR A 1 -10.21 9.08 -6.36
CA THR A 1 -11.62 9.13 -5.90
C THR A 1 -11.93 10.55 -5.45
N PRO A 2 -13.20 10.92 -5.24
CA PRO A 2 -13.52 12.20 -4.60
C PRO A 2 -12.77 12.40 -3.27
N ASP A 3 -12.68 11.36 -2.44
CA ASP A 3 -11.94 11.42 -1.17
C ASP A 3 -10.45 11.72 -1.37
N SER A 4 -9.78 11.10 -2.34
CA SER A 4 -8.36 11.38 -2.62
C SER A 4 -8.14 12.80 -3.16
N MET A 5 -9.13 13.37 -3.86
CA MET A 5 -9.08 14.77 -4.28
C MET A 5 -9.20 15.71 -3.08
N ALA A 6 -10.15 15.47 -2.18
CA ALA A 6 -10.31 16.26 -0.96
C ALA A 6 -9.04 16.26 -0.09
N ILE A 7 -8.37 15.11 0.03
CA ILE A 7 -7.07 15.01 0.71
C ILE A 7 -6.02 15.91 0.03
N THR A 8 -5.92 15.83 -1.30
CA THR A 8 -4.96 16.63 -2.10
C THR A 8 -5.21 18.12 -1.95
N GLU A 9 -6.47 18.56 -2.12
CA GLU A 9 -6.85 19.98 -2.04
C GLU A 9 -6.56 20.56 -0.65
N ARG A 10 -6.94 19.85 0.42
CA ARG A 10 -6.61 20.25 1.80
C ARG A 10 -5.10 20.31 2.02
N GLY A 11 -4.35 19.30 1.56
CA GLY A 11 -2.90 19.25 1.69
C GLY A 11 -2.19 20.42 1.02
N VAL A 12 -2.54 20.72 -0.23
CA VAL A 12 -1.99 21.86 -0.99
C VAL A 12 -2.34 23.18 -0.30
N ARG A 13 -3.60 23.36 0.13
CA ARG A 13 -4.01 24.56 0.86
C ARG A 13 -3.21 24.75 2.16
N ASN A 14 -3.09 23.70 2.97
CA ASN A 14 -2.33 23.72 4.22
C ASN A 14 -0.86 24.06 4.00
N PHE A 15 -0.24 23.51 2.95
CA PHE A 15 1.13 23.83 2.57
C PHE A 15 1.29 25.32 2.25
N LEU A 16 0.39 25.89 1.46
CA LEU A 16 0.43 27.33 1.12
C LEU A 16 0.24 28.23 2.35
N ILE A 17 -0.65 27.86 3.28
CA ILE A 17 -0.84 28.59 4.55
C ILE A 17 0.41 28.50 5.42
N HIS A 18 1.01 27.31 5.56
CA HIS A 18 2.19 27.09 6.40
C HIS A 18 3.38 27.98 5.99
N TYR A 19 3.59 28.18 4.69
CA TYR A 19 4.64 29.07 4.16
C TYR A 19 4.21 30.54 4.05
N GLY A 20 3.01 30.90 4.51
CA GLY A 20 2.52 32.28 4.50
C GLY A 20 2.19 32.83 3.11
N LEU A 21 1.99 31.96 2.11
CA LEU A 21 1.67 32.36 0.74
C LEU A 21 0.19 32.77 0.58
N ILE A 22 -0.69 32.22 1.43
CA ILE A 22 -2.10 32.61 1.52
C ILE A 22 -2.51 32.74 2.99
N GLN A 23 -3.55 33.54 3.25
CA GLN A 23 -4.13 33.66 4.58
C GLN A 23 -5.08 32.49 4.87
N GLY A 24 -5.07 32.00 6.10
CA GLY A 24 -5.98 30.96 6.58
C GLY A 24 -5.44 30.21 7.78
N GLU A 25 -6.22 29.26 8.28
CA GLU A 25 -5.82 28.30 9.30
C GLU A 25 -5.63 26.92 8.66
N VAL A 26 -4.64 26.17 9.14
CA VAL A 26 -4.35 24.80 8.69
C VAL A 26 -5.47 23.88 9.16
N GLU A 27 -6.04 23.11 8.23
CA GLU A 27 -7.08 22.12 8.53
C GLU A 27 -6.43 20.73 8.68
N MET A 28 -6.35 20.20 9.89
CA MET A 28 -5.78 18.87 10.13
C MET A 28 -6.77 17.76 9.71
N PRO A 29 -6.28 16.61 9.19
CA PRO A 29 -7.14 15.47 8.89
C PRO A 29 -7.79 14.90 10.16
N GLN A 30 -9.10 14.63 10.11
CA GLN A 30 -9.85 14.08 11.25
C GLN A 30 -9.32 12.72 11.74
N GLY A 31 -8.80 11.89 10.82
CA GLY A 31 -8.22 10.58 11.14
C GLY A 31 -6.74 10.62 11.54
N GLY A 32 -6.15 11.81 11.67
CA GLY A 32 -4.72 11.98 11.89
C GLY A 32 -3.86 11.70 10.66
N GLN A 33 -2.55 11.68 10.88
CA GLN A 33 -1.53 11.33 9.90
C GLN A 33 -0.66 10.22 10.52
N GLN A 34 -0.23 9.27 9.70
CA GLN A 34 0.72 8.23 10.10
C GLN A 34 2.00 8.38 9.28
N TYR A 35 3.14 8.12 9.91
CA TYR A 35 4.41 8.00 9.22
C TYR A 35 4.65 6.54 8.86
N LEU A 36 5.03 6.31 7.61
CA LEU A 36 5.32 4.99 7.06
C LEU A 36 6.75 4.97 6.56
N ASP A 37 7.52 3.98 6.97
CA ASP A 37 8.91 3.77 6.53
C ASP A 37 9.09 2.44 5.78
N MET A 38 10.07 2.40 4.89
CA MET A 38 10.41 1.26 4.05
C MET A 38 11.90 0.93 4.14
N PRO A 39 12.36 0.31 5.23
CA PRO A 39 13.78 0.23 5.55
C PRO A 39 14.57 -0.74 4.67
N ASP A 40 13.93 -1.78 4.10
CA ASP A 40 14.64 -2.82 3.36
C ASP A 40 13.75 -3.60 2.36
N ALA A 41 14.32 -4.62 1.73
CA ALA A 41 13.67 -5.42 0.70
C ALA A 41 12.47 -6.24 1.18
N SER A 42 12.35 -6.54 2.47
CA SER A 42 11.21 -7.29 3.04
C SER A 42 9.89 -6.54 2.92
N CYS A 43 9.93 -5.24 2.61
CA CYS A 43 8.75 -4.45 2.30
C CYS A 43 8.06 -4.89 1.00
N TYR A 44 8.76 -5.57 0.08
CA TYR A 44 8.25 -5.86 -1.25
C TYR A 44 7.93 -7.33 -1.39
N VAL A 45 6.66 -7.66 -1.64
CA VAL A 45 6.30 -9.00 -2.08
C VAL A 45 6.26 -8.99 -3.60
N GLN A 46 7.07 -9.86 -4.21
CA GLN A 46 7.21 -9.96 -5.66
C GLN A 46 6.61 -11.27 -6.16
N SER A 47 5.93 -11.21 -7.31
CA SER A 47 5.37 -12.40 -7.91
C SER A 47 6.46 -13.26 -8.53
N GLN A 48 6.45 -14.55 -8.20
CA GLN A 48 7.23 -15.59 -8.86
C GLN A 48 6.43 -16.32 -9.95
N HIS A 49 5.18 -15.88 -10.18
CA HIS A 49 4.22 -16.55 -11.06
C HIS A 49 3.52 -15.53 -11.97
N SER A 50 3.08 -15.97 -13.14
CA SER A 50 2.17 -15.20 -14.00
C SER A 50 0.75 -15.77 -13.88
N GLY A 51 -0.26 -14.91 -13.90
CA GLY A 51 -1.64 -15.36 -13.74
C GLY A 51 -2.61 -14.24 -13.37
N VAL A 52 -3.68 -14.61 -12.68
CA VAL A 52 -4.65 -13.67 -12.12
C VAL A 52 -4.41 -13.52 -10.62
N LEU A 53 -4.18 -12.28 -10.19
CA LEU A 53 -3.98 -11.87 -8.81
C LEU A 53 -5.33 -11.65 -8.11
N GLU A 54 -5.50 -12.32 -6.96
CA GLU A 54 -6.49 -12.02 -5.94
C GLU A 54 -5.77 -11.44 -4.72
N LEU A 55 -6.19 -10.27 -4.26
CA LEU A 55 -5.68 -9.66 -3.04
C LEU A 55 -6.62 -10.02 -1.88
N LEU A 56 -6.05 -10.47 -0.76
CA LEU A 56 -6.79 -10.90 0.44
C LEU A 56 -6.88 -9.80 1.51
N VAL A 57 -6.21 -8.67 1.27
CA VAL A 57 -6.13 -7.50 2.15
C VAL A 57 -6.34 -6.23 1.34
N ALA A 58 -6.86 -5.19 1.97
CA ALA A 58 -7.10 -3.87 1.38
C ALA A 58 -5.94 -2.91 1.66
N LEU A 59 -5.85 -1.83 0.86
CA LEU A 59 -4.91 -0.74 1.12
C LEU A 59 -5.22 -0.12 2.49
N GLY A 60 -4.19 0.07 3.30
CA GLY A 60 -4.30 0.59 4.67
C GLY A 60 -4.53 -0.48 5.74
N ASP A 61 -4.78 -1.74 5.38
CA ASP A 61 -4.90 -2.82 6.36
C ASP A 61 -3.57 -3.12 7.04
N SER A 62 -3.61 -3.38 8.35
CA SER A 62 -2.47 -3.95 9.08
C SER A 62 -2.33 -5.44 8.77
N VAL A 63 -1.09 -5.90 8.61
CA VAL A 63 -0.73 -7.29 8.33
C VAL A 63 0.35 -7.78 9.28
N THR A 64 0.36 -9.08 9.51
CA THR A 64 1.39 -9.77 10.31
C THR A 64 2.25 -10.64 9.41
N ARG A 65 3.52 -10.82 9.77
CA ARG A 65 4.46 -11.68 9.06
C ARG A 65 3.92 -13.10 8.96
N GLY A 66 3.91 -13.65 7.75
CA GLY A 66 3.34 -14.95 7.44
C GLY A 66 1.83 -14.95 7.21
N GLN A 67 1.14 -13.81 7.32
CA GLN A 67 -0.28 -13.69 6.96
C GLN A 67 -0.45 -13.85 5.44
N PRO A 68 -1.40 -14.66 4.95
CA PRO A 68 -1.76 -14.68 3.54
C PRO A 68 -2.29 -13.32 3.09
N ILE A 69 -1.69 -12.74 2.05
CA ILE A 69 -2.07 -11.41 1.53
C ILE A 69 -2.56 -11.44 0.08
N ALA A 70 -2.20 -12.48 -0.68
CA ALA A 70 -2.59 -12.61 -2.07
C ALA A 70 -2.56 -14.05 -2.55
N ARG A 71 -3.24 -14.31 -3.66
CA ARG A 71 -3.22 -15.56 -4.41
C ARG A 71 -3.01 -15.28 -5.89
N VAL A 72 -2.25 -16.12 -6.56
CA VAL A 72 -2.09 -16.09 -8.02
C VAL A 72 -2.64 -17.37 -8.61
N TYR A 73 -3.63 -17.22 -9.49
CA TYR A 73 -4.30 -18.31 -10.19
C TYR A 73 -3.67 -18.50 -11.57
N ASP A 74 -3.32 -19.75 -11.88
CA ASP A 74 -2.79 -20.14 -13.19
C ASP A 74 -3.89 -20.01 -14.26
N MET A 75 -3.59 -19.27 -15.33
CA MET A 75 -4.50 -19.03 -16.45
C MET A 75 -4.34 -20.02 -17.60
N THR A 76 -3.36 -20.92 -17.53
CA THR A 76 -3.03 -21.89 -18.57
C THR A 76 -3.63 -23.28 -18.32
N ARG A 77 -4.06 -23.55 -17.08
CA ARG A 77 -4.60 -24.86 -16.69
C ARG A 77 -5.66 -24.75 -15.59
N SER A 78 -6.86 -25.24 -15.88
CA SER A 78 -7.95 -25.34 -14.91
C SER A 78 -7.69 -26.41 -13.85
N GLY A 79 -8.28 -26.24 -12.66
CA GLY A 79 -8.18 -27.19 -11.55
C GLY A 79 -6.87 -27.14 -10.75
N SER A 80 -5.88 -26.36 -11.20
CA SER A 80 -4.67 -26.09 -10.41
C SER A 80 -5.02 -25.25 -9.18
N ALA A 81 -4.49 -25.60 -8.01
CA ALA A 81 -4.60 -24.75 -6.83
C ALA A 81 -3.82 -23.43 -7.04
N PRO A 82 -4.30 -22.29 -6.52
CA PRO A 82 -3.58 -21.03 -6.61
C PRO A 82 -2.33 -21.04 -5.72
N VAL A 83 -1.32 -20.25 -6.11
CA VAL A 83 -0.15 -20.00 -5.27
C VAL A 83 -0.46 -18.88 -4.29
N THR A 84 -0.28 -19.14 -3.00
CA THR A 84 -0.54 -18.16 -1.93
C THR A 84 0.74 -17.41 -1.57
N TYR A 85 0.65 -16.09 -1.55
CA TYR A 85 1.70 -15.19 -1.10
C TYR A 85 1.39 -14.68 0.30
N HIS A 86 2.44 -14.56 1.11
CA HIS A 86 2.35 -14.16 2.50
C HIS A 86 3.13 -12.87 2.72
N ALA A 87 2.73 -12.09 3.72
CA ALA A 87 3.50 -10.95 4.19
C ALA A 87 4.88 -11.40 4.71
N GLU A 88 5.95 -10.76 4.26
CA GLU A 88 7.32 -11.09 4.71
C GLU A 88 7.72 -10.37 6.01
N ARG A 89 6.88 -9.42 6.43
CA ARG A 89 7.04 -8.59 7.63
C ARG A 89 5.68 -8.18 8.22
N ASP A 90 5.70 -7.67 9.45
CA ASP A 90 4.57 -6.93 10.02
C ASP A 90 4.51 -5.54 9.38
N GLY A 91 3.33 -4.92 9.37
CA GLY A 91 3.19 -3.52 8.93
C GLY A 91 1.81 -3.18 8.37
N VAL A 92 1.76 -2.18 7.49
CA VAL A 92 0.55 -1.74 6.79
C VAL A 92 0.72 -1.91 5.29
N LEU A 93 -0.32 -2.40 4.60
CA LEU A 93 -0.33 -2.47 3.14
C LEU A 93 -0.40 -1.06 2.54
N MET A 94 0.76 -0.52 2.18
CA MET A 94 0.91 0.85 1.66
C MET A 94 0.62 0.94 0.16
N ALA A 95 1.05 -0.07 -0.60
CA ALA A 95 0.82 -0.12 -2.04
C ALA A 95 0.52 -1.54 -2.50
N ARG A 96 -0.18 -1.66 -3.62
CA ARG A 96 -0.51 -2.95 -4.23
C ARG A 96 -0.61 -2.81 -5.73
N ARG A 97 -0.47 -3.94 -6.43
CA ARG A 97 -0.75 -4.00 -7.86
C ARG A 97 -2.21 -3.63 -8.13
N ALA A 98 -2.43 -2.75 -9.10
CA ALA A 98 -3.77 -2.32 -9.49
C ALA A 98 -4.44 -3.31 -10.47
N PRO A 99 -3.85 -3.66 -11.62
CA PRO A 99 -4.43 -4.68 -12.50
C PRO A 99 -4.30 -6.09 -11.92
N ALA A 100 -5.34 -6.90 -12.12
CA ALA A 100 -5.37 -8.30 -11.68
C ALA A 100 -4.46 -9.22 -12.52
N LEU A 101 -4.21 -8.91 -13.80
CA LEU A 101 -3.23 -9.66 -14.58
C LEU A 101 -1.83 -9.36 -14.04
N ILE A 102 -1.13 -10.39 -13.57
CA ILE A 102 0.20 -10.29 -12.97
C ILE A 102 1.21 -11.16 -13.72
N ASN A 103 2.45 -10.68 -13.79
CA ASN A 103 3.57 -11.42 -14.35
C ASN A 103 4.63 -11.73 -13.29
N MET A 104 5.48 -12.72 -13.56
CA MET A 104 6.70 -12.95 -12.78
C MET A 104 7.56 -11.66 -12.75
N GLY A 105 8.01 -11.29 -11.56
CA GLY A 105 8.77 -10.07 -11.29
C GLY A 105 7.92 -8.85 -10.91
N ASP A 106 6.60 -8.87 -11.14
CA ASP A 106 5.72 -7.77 -10.72
C ASP A 106 5.67 -7.68 -9.18
N THR A 107 5.69 -6.46 -8.64
CA THR A 107 5.40 -6.23 -7.22
C THR A 107 3.91 -6.37 -6.96
N LEU A 108 3.51 -7.30 -6.09
CA LEU A 108 2.11 -7.55 -5.76
C LEU A 108 1.62 -6.66 -4.60
N ALA A 109 2.47 -6.47 -3.60
CA ALA A 109 2.21 -5.70 -2.39
C ALA A 109 3.48 -5.03 -1.88
N VAL A 110 3.29 -3.88 -1.24
CA VAL A 110 4.30 -3.18 -0.46
C VAL A 110 3.78 -3.00 0.96
N ILE A 111 4.52 -3.52 1.93
CA ILE A 111 4.19 -3.47 3.36
C ILE A 111 5.19 -2.52 4.02
N ALA A 112 4.70 -1.45 4.63
CA ALA A 112 5.52 -0.44 5.30
C ALA A 112 5.42 -0.57 6.82
N ASP A 113 6.47 -0.14 7.52
CA ASP A 113 6.44 0.00 8.98
C ASP A 113 5.68 1.25 9.38
N VAL A 114 4.91 1.16 10.46
CA VAL A 114 4.35 2.34 11.12
C VAL A 114 5.37 2.85 12.13
N VAL A 115 5.84 4.08 11.93
CA VAL A 115 6.86 4.72 12.79
C VAL A 115 6.29 5.98 13.45
N GLU A 116 6.89 6.40 14.56
CA GLU A 116 6.47 7.64 15.24
C GLU A 116 6.94 8.90 14.51
N THR A 117 8.10 8.82 13.84
CA THR A 117 8.72 9.89 13.07
C THR A 117 9.45 9.32 11.86
N LEU A 118 9.61 10.12 10.80
CA LEU A 118 10.55 9.81 9.73
C LEU A 118 11.91 10.39 10.12
N ASP A 119 12.95 9.57 10.15
CA ASP A 119 14.31 10.06 10.31
C ASP A 119 14.71 10.84 9.05
N ALA A 120 15.15 12.08 9.25
CA ALA A 120 15.51 13.04 8.19
C ALA A 120 17.00 12.97 7.81
#